data_AF-A0A0U4C7L6-F1
#
_entry.id   AF-A0A0U4C7L6-F1
#
_cell.length_a   1.000
_cell.length_b   1.000
_cell.length_c   1.000
_cell.angle_alpha   90.00
_cell.angle_beta   90.00
_cell.angle_gamma   90.00
#
_symmetry.space_group_name_H-M   'P 1'
#
loop_
_entity.id
_entity.type
_entity.pdbx_description
1 polymer ?
#
loop_
_entity_poly.entity_id
_entity_poly.type
_entity_poly.pdbx_seq_one_letter_code
_entity_poly.pdbx_strand_id
1 'polypeptide(L)'
;MAGSLAVTSCAPPPRLSDQDGRVQVVTTTGLLRDLVQQVGGDRVNVVSIVPDGADPHSFEPTLRSARDAAYADAAFSNYALLEEHAVVKVLDANIDAGAPNVALAERATKYAAEVIPLVENLRLDTPWLGLRSIGDGAAFGADRASQVRLSATAATGPGDAWAYLTGTFGDTTVTFGSADGFDDDDTAVLPLDAHTHMSWAFTEPGVYRLRFEAALQVDDDGPGVPRGAGTLTFAVGVDPARAGVDDAVVVDGGHADLAADVDTGRLVVRYDPDGGGDHSQRTLPLEDVVVEVPTKALSEVPAERSLRFLGRPGTGVYQLPQAVLGKHVHGEIDPHLWHDVRNVMAYVQLVRDTLVDVDPAGASVYRARTRDYLRELDRLDATMRRAVGSIPASRRHLVTSHDAFGYLAKAYGLKVSGFVTPHPGIEPSLADRRRLARTIADLDVPAVFLEPNLRARSSTLVDVAREQHVKVCPLYGDAFDATVRSYAQLVRHNARSLVQCLAPQENP
;
A
#
# COMPACT_ATOMS: atom_id res chain seq x y z
N MET A 1 -8.76 -27.98 53.14
CA MET A 1 -8.73 -26.78 52.28
C MET A 1 -8.88 -27.26 50.84
N ALA A 2 -10.03 -27.01 50.22
CA ALA A 2 -10.24 -27.29 48.81
C ALA A 2 -9.63 -26.15 48.00
N GLY A 3 -8.66 -26.46 47.15
CA GLY A 3 -8.02 -25.49 46.26
C GLY A 3 -8.97 -25.14 45.12
N SER A 4 -9.34 -23.86 45.02
CA SER A 4 -10.07 -23.31 43.89
C SER A 4 -9.13 -23.19 42.69
N LEU A 5 -9.37 -24.00 41.66
CA LEU A 5 -8.83 -23.81 40.32
C LEU A 5 -9.56 -22.62 39.68
N ALA A 6 -8.84 -21.52 39.47
CA ALA A 6 -9.32 -20.40 38.68
C ALA A 6 -9.29 -20.79 37.20
N VAL A 7 -10.46 -21.06 36.64
CA VAL A 7 -10.63 -21.21 35.19
C VAL A 7 -10.60 -19.80 34.60
N THR A 8 -9.52 -19.42 33.94
CA THR A 8 -9.48 -18.24 33.08
C THR A 8 -10.37 -18.52 31.87
N SER A 9 -11.63 -18.06 31.90
CA SER A 9 -12.47 -18.08 30.71
C SER A 9 -11.90 -17.09 29.69
N CYS A 10 -11.41 -17.58 28.55
CA CYS A 10 -11.24 -16.72 27.38
C CYS A 10 -12.61 -16.18 27.00
N ALA A 11 -12.88 -14.91 27.32
CA ALA A 11 -14.09 -14.26 26.84
C ALA A 11 -14.07 -14.31 25.31
N PRO A 12 -15.16 -14.73 24.64
CA PRO A 12 -15.23 -14.69 23.20
C PRO A 12 -15.00 -13.25 22.72
N PRO A 13 -14.32 -13.05 21.59
CA PRO A 13 -14.10 -11.71 21.05
C PRO A 13 -15.44 -10.99 20.87
N PRO A 14 -15.51 -9.67 21.15
CA PRO A 14 -16.73 -8.89 21.05
C PRO A 14 -17.38 -9.10 19.68
N ARG A 15 -18.72 -9.10 19.67
CA ARG A 15 -19.55 -9.29 18.49
C ARG A 15 -20.51 -8.12 18.41
N LEU A 16 -20.73 -7.61 17.20
CA LEU A 16 -21.78 -6.63 16.98
C LEU A 16 -23.15 -7.30 17.10
N SER A 17 -24.09 -6.59 17.73
CA SER A 17 -25.49 -6.99 17.93
C SER A 17 -26.40 -5.78 18.04
N ASP A 18 -27.57 -5.91 17.43
CA ASP A 18 -28.70 -4.97 17.49
C ASP A 18 -29.38 -4.87 18.87
N GLN A 19 -29.05 -5.74 19.83
CA GLN A 19 -29.72 -5.82 21.14
C GLN A 19 -28.94 -5.18 22.30
N ASP A 20 -27.75 -4.66 22.03
CA ASP A 20 -26.82 -4.17 23.06
C ASP A 20 -27.08 -2.70 23.45
N GLY A 21 -27.88 -1.96 22.68
CA GLY A 21 -28.23 -0.55 22.95
C GLY A 21 -27.04 0.44 22.85
N ARG A 22 -25.85 -0.07 22.54
CA ARG A 22 -24.64 0.68 22.20
C ARG A 22 -24.55 0.88 20.69
N VAL A 23 -23.85 1.91 20.25
CA VAL A 23 -23.52 2.09 18.83
C VAL A 23 -22.57 0.98 18.41
N GLN A 24 -22.97 0.20 17.40
CA GLN A 24 -22.19 -0.89 16.85
C GLN A 24 -21.24 -0.32 15.80
N VAL A 25 -19.93 -0.51 15.98
CA VAL A 25 -18.92 0.05 15.08
C VAL A 25 -18.01 -1.05 14.57
N VAL A 26 -17.85 -1.10 13.25
CA VAL A 26 -16.82 -1.93 12.62
C VAL A 26 -15.63 -1.04 12.23
N THR A 27 -14.43 -1.56 12.39
CA THR A 27 -13.20 -0.92 11.95
C THR A 27 -12.40 -1.88 11.10
N THR A 28 -11.58 -1.41 10.18
CA THR A 28 -10.72 -2.31 9.41
C THR A 28 -9.60 -2.89 10.27
N THR A 29 -8.90 -2.07 11.06
CA THR A 29 -7.75 -2.50 11.86
C THR A 29 -7.94 -2.35 13.37
N GLY A 30 -7.15 -3.10 14.14
CA GLY A 30 -7.12 -3.00 15.60
C GLY A 30 -6.69 -1.62 16.12
N LEU A 31 -5.89 -0.88 15.34
CA LEU A 31 -5.48 0.49 15.67
C LEU A 31 -6.70 1.42 15.68
N LEU A 32 -7.50 1.39 14.61
CA LEU A 32 -8.71 2.19 14.51
C LEU A 32 -9.74 1.80 15.57
N ARG A 33 -9.87 0.49 15.86
CA ARG A 33 -10.70 -0.01 16.96
C ARG A 33 -10.37 0.66 18.28
N ASP A 34 -9.09 0.75 18.66
CA ASP A 34 -8.66 1.42 19.89
C ASP A 34 -9.02 2.92 19.86
N LEU A 35 -8.77 3.63 18.76
CA LEU A 35 -9.12 5.06 18.65
C LEU A 35 -10.62 5.30 18.85
N VAL A 36 -11.47 4.49 18.20
CA VAL A 36 -12.92 4.55 18.37
C VAL A 36 -13.30 4.22 19.82
N GLN A 37 -12.69 3.22 20.45
CA GLN A 37 -12.95 2.88 21.85
C GLN A 37 -12.55 4.01 22.81
N GLN A 38 -11.46 4.74 22.54
CA GLN A 38 -11.04 5.88 23.35
C GLN A 38 -12.08 7.01 23.28
N VAL A 39 -12.61 7.30 22.09
CA VAL A 39 -13.65 8.32 21.89
C VAL A 39 -15.02 7.88 22.44
N GLY A 40 -15.46 6.68 22.09
CA GLY A 40 -16.81 6.19 22.34
C GLY A 40 -17.04 5.65 23.75
N GLY A 41 -16.02 5.04 24.36
CA GLY A 41 -16.13 4.42 25.69
C GLY A 41 -17.21 3.34 25.74
N ASP A 42 -17.98 3.31 26.83
CA ASP A 42 -19.02 2.29 27.05
C ASP A 42 -20.26 2.50 26.18
N ARG A 43 -20.35 3.59 25.41
CA ARG A 43 -21.46 3.84 24.48
C ARG A 43 -21.29 3.15 23.13
N VAL A 44 -20.09 2.67 22.83
CA VAL A 44 -19.79 1.97 21.59
C VAL A 44 -19.44 0.51 21.86
N ASN A 45 -19.76 -0.35 20.91
CA ASN A 45 -19.23 -1.69 20.80
C ASN A 45 -18.44 -1.75 19.50
N VAL A 46 -17.11 -1.91 19.58
CA VAL A 46 -16.23 -1.80 18.41
C VAL A 46 -15.54 -3.12 18.14
N VAL A 47 -15.58 -3.59 16.89
CA VAL A 47 -14.83 -4.75 16.42
C VAL A 47 -13.91 -4.36 15.26
N SER A 48 -12.84 -5.11 15.03
CA SER A 48 -11.97 -4.95 13.85
C SER A 48 -12.11 -6.14 12.91
N ILE A 49 -12.12 -5.88 11.60
CA ILE A 49 -12.11 -6.93 10.56
C ILE A 49 -10.78 -7.67 10.57
N VAL A 50 -9.68 -6.92 10.52
CA VAL A 50 -8.32 -7.44 10.66
C VAL A 50 -8.04 -7.64 12.16
N PRO A 51 -7.76 -8.87 12.61
CA PRO A 51 -7.48 -9.16 14.00
C PRO A 51 -6.10 -8.67 14.42
N ASP A 52 -5.90 -8.47 15.73
CA ASP A 52 -4.58 -8.11 16.26
C ASP A 52 -3.53 -9.17 15.86
N GLY A 53 -2.36 -8.71 15.42
CA GLY A 53 -1.26 -9.54 14.95
C GLY A 53 -1.34 -9.95 13.47
N ALA A 54 -2.47 -9.74 12.79
CA ALA A 54 -2.57 -9.92 11.35
C ALA A 54 -2.10 -8.67 10.59
N ASP A 55 -1.64 -8.90 9.36
CA ASP A 55 -1.21 -7.86 8.43
C ASP A 55 -2.42 -7.35 7.63
N PRO A 56 -2.80 -6.06 7.75
CA PRO A 56 -3.95 -5.51 7.04
C PRO A 56 -3.77 -5.51 5.52
N HIS A 57 -2.52 -5.49 5.05
CA HIS A 57 -2.18 -5.40 3.64
C HIS A 57 -2.37 -6.72 2.89
N SER A 58 -2.59 -7.84 3.58
CA SER A 58 -2.74 -9.16 2.96
C SER A 58 -3.85 -9.99 3.60
N PHE A 59 -4.77 -9.34 4.33
CA PHE A 59 -5.76 -10.06 5.13
C PHE A 59 -6.96 -10.49 4.28
N GLU A 60 -7.27 -11.79 4.32
CA GLU A 60 -8.48 -12.32 3.70
C GLU A 60 -9.67 -12.24 4.70
N PRO A 61 -10.73 -11.48 4.39
CA PRO A 61 -11.90 -11.37 5.26
C PRO A 61 -12.68 -12.69 5.36
N THR A 62 -13.53 -12.79 6.38
CA THR A 62 -14.33 -14.00 6.66
C THR A 62 -15.82 -13.71 6.56
N LEU A 63 -16.66 -14.76 6.55
CA LEU A 63 -18.12 -14.59 6.69
C LEU A 63 -18.52 -13.81 7.96
N ARG A 64 -17.69 -13.89 9.01
CA ARG A 64 -17.91 -13.09 10.21
C ARG A 64 -17.69 -11.59 9.94
N SER A 65 -16.71 -11.24 9.13
CA SER A 65 -16.41 -9.86 8.73
C SER A 65 -17.62 -9.24 8.03
N ALA A 66 -18.22 -9.97 7.07
CA ALA A 66 -19.45 -9.56 6.39
C ALA A 66 -20.62 -9.38 7.39
N ARG A 67 -20.81 -10.35 8.31
CA ARG A 67 -21.84 -10.24 9.36
C ARG A 67 -21.64 -9.00 10.23
N ASP A 68 -20.42 -8.77 10.72
CA ASP A 68 -20.14 -7.65 11.61
C ASP A 68 -20.34 -6.31 10.84
N ALA A 69 -19.95 -6.20 9.57
CA ALA A 69 -20.25 -5.03 8.74
C ALA A 69 -21.76 -4.77 8.59
N ALA A 70 -22.57 -5.82 8.35
CA ALA A 70 -24.02 -5.71 8.23
C ALA A 70 -24.76 -5.29 9.51
N TYR A 71 -24.14 -5.44 10.68
CA TYR A 71 -24.69 -4.98 11.97
C TYR A 71 -24.13 -3.64 12.43
N ALA A 72 -23.25 -3.01 11.66
CA ALA A 72 -22.61 -1.77 12.08
C ALA A 72 -23.49 -0.54 11.82
N ASP A 73 -23.58 0.32 12.83
CA ASP A 73 -24.17 1.66 12.73
C ASP A 73 -23.16 2.68 12.14
N ALA A 74 -21.87 2.33 12.15
CA ALA A 74 -20.80 3.09 11.51
C ALA A 74 -19.58 2.20 11.20
N ALA A 75 -18.84 2.57 10.16
CA ALA A 75 -17.56 1.97 9.82
C ALA A 75 -16.42 2.98 9.74
N PHE A 76 -15.23 2.55 10.14
CA PHE A 76 -13.99 3.30 9.94
C PHE A 76 -12.93 2.43 9.29
N SER A 77 -12.42 2.89 8.15
CA SER A 77 -11.26 2.34 7.46
C SER A 77 -10.12 3.34 7.50
N ASN A 78 -8.88 2.87 7.38
CA ASN A 78 -7.77 3.79 7.10
C ASN A 78 -7.91 4.27 5.67
N TYR A 79 -8.16 3.31 4.76
CA TYR A 79 -8.19 3.51 3.33
C TYR A 79 -6.82 4.00 2.82
N ALA A 80 -6.78 4.64 1.65
CA ALA A 80 -5.54 4.95 0.92
C ALA A 80 -4.72 3.68 0.62
N LEU A 81 -5.42 2.59 0.26
CA LEU A 81 -4.85 1.29 -0.09
C LEU A 81 -3.99 0.63 1.00
N LEU A 82 -4.25 0.95 2.27
CA LEU A 82 -3.69 0.17 3.40
C LEU A 82 -4.25 -1.26 3.43
N GLU A 83 -5.58 -1.36 3.37
CA GLU A 83 -6.25 -2.64 3.48
C GLU A 83 -6.19 -3.38 2.14
N GLU A 84 -5.92 -4.69 2.18
CA GLU A 84 -6.14 -5.55 1.03
C GLU A 84 -7.56 -5.34 0.48
N HIS A 85 -7.71 -5.24 -0.84
CA HIS A 85 -8.94 -4.74 -1.45
C HIS A 85 -10.17 -5.59 -1.06
N ALA A 86 -9.99 -6.88 -0.82
CA ALA A 86 -11.03 -7.77 -0.31
C ALA A 86 -11.66 -7.29 1.01
N VAL A 87 -10.87 -6.70 1.93
CA VAL A 87 -11.37 -6.13 3.19
C VAL A 87 -12.29 -4.95 2.94
N VAL A 88 -11.92 -4.06 2.01
CA VAL A 88 -12.76 -2.92 1.62
C VAL A 88 -14.04 -3.40 0.97
N LYS A 89 -13.97 -4.37 0.04
CA LYS A 89 -15.15 -4.95 -0.60
C LYS A 89 -16.12 -5.56 0.40
N VAL A 90 -15.63 -6.38 1.33
CA VAL A 90 -16.49 -7.00 2.35
C VAL A 90 -17.13 -5.94 3.25
N LEU A 91 -16.40 -4.89 3.61
CA LEU A 91 -16.94 -3.80 4.41
C LEU A 91 -18.06 -3.05 3.66
N ASP A 92 -17.76 -2.56 2.46
CA ASP A 92 -18.62 -1.65 1.71
C ASP A 92 -19.86 -2.37 1.14
N ALA A 93 -19.72 -3.63 0.70
CA ALA A 93 -20.84 -4.41 0.19
C ALA A 93 -21.85 -4.84 1.27
N ASN A 94 -21.48 -4.79 2.55
CA ASN A 94 -22.32 -5.31 3.64
C ASN A 94 -22.82 -4.24 4.61
N ILE A 95 -22.15 -3.09 4.72
CA ILE A 95 -22.63 -2.02 5.60
C ILE A 95 -23.96 -1.42 5.09
N ASP A 96 -24.83 -1.05 6.03
CA ASP A 96 -26.08 -0.36 5.69
C ASP A 96 -25.78 0.96 4.96
N ALA A 97 -26.49 1.23 3.86
CA ALA A 97 -26.26 2.43 3.04
C ALA A 97 -26.52 3.75 3.78
N GLY A 98 -27.30 3.74 4.87
CA GLY A 98 -27.51 4.88 5.74
C GLY A 98 -26.45 5.03 6.85
N ALA A 99 -25.65 4.00 7.12
CA ALA A 99 -24.60 4.03 8.12
C ALA A 99 -23.35 4.75 7.57
N PRO A 100 -22.72 5.66 8.33
CA PRO A 100 -21.49 6.31 7.88
C PRO A 100 -20.34 5.32 7.69
N ASN A 101 -19.76 5.29 6.49
CA ASN A 101 -18.54 4.55 6.18
C ASN A 101 -17.39 5.54 5.89
N VAL A 102 -16.40 5.60 6.77
CA VAL A 102 -15.43 6.70 6.83
C VAL A 102 -14.02 6.20 6.53
N ALA A 103 -13.45 6.68 5.42
CA ALA A 103 -12.01 6.60 5.10
C ALA A 103 -11.24 7.66 5.89
N LEU A 104 -10.47 7.26 6.91
CA LEU A 104 -9.83 8.19 7.83
C LEU A 104 -8.63 8.92 7.21
N ALA A 105 -7.79 8.26 6.41
CA ALA A 105 -6.56 8.86 5.90
C ALA A 105 -6.83 10.12 5.08
N GLU A 106 -7.75 10.04 4.12
CA GLU A 106 -8.12 11.16 3.26
C GLU A 106 -8.94 12.21 4.01
N ARG A 107 -9.96 11.78 4.77
CA ARG A 107 -10.93 12.72 5.39
C ARG A 107 -10.36 13.45 6.60
N ALA A 108 -9.30 12.92 7.23
CA ALA A 108 -8.67 13.58 8.37
C ALA A 108 -7.90 14.85 7.99
N THR A 109 -7.61 15.09 6.70
CA THR A 109 -7.04 16.35 6.20
C THR A 109 -7.91 17.56 6.57
N LYS A 110 -9.25 17.38 6.69
CA LYS A 110 -10.18 18.40 7.21
C LYS A 110 -9.86 18.84 8.65
N TYR A 111 -9.20 17.98 9.42
CA TYR A 111 -8.73 18.23 10.77
C TYR A 111 -7.21 18.44 10.81
N ALA A 112 -6.63 18.91 9.70
CA ALA A 112 -5.22 19.21 9.54
C ALA A 112 -4.27 18.01 9.68
N ALA A 113 -4.72 16.80 9.34
CA ALA A 113 -3.79 15.70 9.09
C ALA A 113 -2.87 16.06 7.92
N GLU A 114 -1.57 15.85 8.10
CA GLU A 114 -0.60 15.94 7.02
C GLU A 114 -0.52 14.61 6.29
N VAL A 115 -0.44 14.67 4.96
CA VAL A 115 -0.24 13.50 4.08
C VAL A 115 1.16 13.56 3.47
N ILE A 116 1.78 12.40 3.29
CA ILE A 116 3.03 12.22 2.53
C ILE A 116 2.63 11.57 1.21
N PRO A 117 2.86 12.24 0.06
CA PRO A 117 2.65 11.59 -1.22
C PRO A 117 3.65 10.45 -1.39
N LEU A 118 3.21 9.34 -2.00
CA LEU A 118 4.12 8.29 -2.42
C LEU A 118 4.92 8.80 -3.61
N VAL A 119 6.22 9.02 -3.40
CA VAL A 119 7.12 9.47 -4.47
C VAL A 119 8.01 8.32 -4.91
N GLU A 120 7.82 7.88 -6.13
CA GLU A 120 8.58 6.79 -6.74
C GLU A 120 9.88 7.30 -7.33
N ASN A 121 10.83 7.59 -6.43
CA ASN A 121 12.10 8.17 -6.81
C ASN A 121 13.17 7.10 -7.02
N LEU A 122 13.20 6.51 -8.22
CA LEU A 122 14.27 5.61 -8.62
C LEU A 122 14.75 6.02 -10.01
N ARG A 123 15.89 6.71 -10.03
CA ARG A 123 16.61 7.04 -11.26
C ARG A 123 17.12 5.74 -11.88
N LEU A 124 16.30 5.12 -12.72
CA LEU A 124 16.76 4.05 -13.61
C LEU A 124 17.16 4.60 -14.97
N ASP A 125 18.04 3.85 -15.61
CA ASP A 125 18.47 4.13 -16.97
C ASP A 125 17.39 3.74 -18.01
N THR A 126 16.30 3.08 -17.64
CA THR A 126 15.19 2.70 -18.55
C THR A 126 13.85 3.17 -17.99
N PRO A 127 12.85 3.46 -18.84
CA PRO A 127 11.50 3.79 -18.38
C PRO A 127 10.92 2.73 -17.46
N TRP A 128 10.15 3.19 -16.48
CA TRP A 128 9.30 2.36 -15.64
C TRP A 128 7.88 2.48 -16.12
N LEU A 129 7.33 1.40 -16.65
CA LEU A 129 5.98 1.39 -17.17
C LEU A 129 5.05 0.58 -16.28
N GLY A 130 4.15 1.25 -15.58
CA GLY A 130 3.08 0.67 -14.79
C GLY A 130 1.71 0.77 -15.46
N LEU A 131 0.68 0.40 -14.68
CA LEU A 131 -0.72 0.61 -15.02
C LEU A 131 -1.38 1.43 -13.91
N ARG A 132 -2.32 2.32 -14.27
CA ARG A 132 -3.04 3.17 -13.32
C ARG A 132 -4.53 3.22 -13.62
N SER A 133 -5.36 3.38 -12.60
CA SER A 133 -6.72 3.90 -12.67
C SER A 133 -6.73 5.34 -12.13
N ILE A 134 -7.47 6.24 -12.78
CA ILE A 134 -7.61 7.64 -12.35
C ILE A 134 -9.08 7.95 -12.18
N GLY A 135 -9.42 8.62 -11.07
CA GLY A 135 -10.76 9.11 -10.82
C GLY A 135 -11.58 8.21 -9.88
N ASP A 136 -12.69 8.76 -9.40
CA ASP A 136 -13.56 8.09 -8.41
C ASP A 136 -14.74 7.36 -9.05
N GLY A 137 -15.06 7.63 -10.32
CA GLY A 137 -16.15 6.98 -11.04
C GLY A 137 -17.53 7.25 -10.43
N ALA A 138 -17.69 8.18 -9.49
CA ALA A 138 -18.90 8.37 -8.71
C ALA A 138 -20.11 8.73 -9.60
N ALA A 139 -19.87 9.43 -10.71
CA ALA A 139 -20.90 9.75 -11.71
C ALA A 139 -21.52 8.49 -12.37
N PHE A 140 -20.87 7.34 -12.25
CA PHE A 140 -21.27 6.05 -12.80
C PHE A 140 -21.71 5.07 -11.72
N GLY A 141 -21.88 5.54 -10.48
CA GLY A 141 -22.28 4.73 -9.34
C GLY A 141 -21.14 3.93 -8.70
N ALA A 142 -19.88 4.20 -9.08
CA ALA A 142 -18.74 3.57 -8.44
C ALA A 142 -18.59 4.02 -6.99
N ASP A 143 -18.03 3.13 -6.19
CA ASP A 143 -17.62 3.36 -4.82
C ASP A 143 -16.24 2.75 -4.56
N ARG A 144 -15.83 2.71 -3.30
CA ARG A 144 -14.48 2.27 -2.91
C ARG A 144 -14.26 0.76 -3.10
N ALA A 145 -15.30 -0.03 -3.33
CA ALA A 145 -15.22 -1.45 -3.65
C ALA A 145 -15.18 -1.73 -5.16
N SER A 146 -15.51 -0.72 -5.97
CA SER A 146 -15.44 -0.80 -7.43
C SER A 146 -13.99 -0.94 -7.91
N GLN A 147 -13.84 -1.49 -9.12
CA GLN A 147 -12.54 -1.78 -9.73
C GLN A 147 -12.54 -1.42 -11.22
N VAL A 148 -11.35 -1.20 -11.76
CA VAL A 148 -11.11 -0.93 -13.17
C VAL A 148 -10.45 -2.15 -13.78
N ARG A 149 -11.08 -2.68 -14.83
CA ARG A 149 -10.51 -3.69 -15.71
C ARG A 149 -9.81 -2.98 -16.85
N LEU A 150 -8.53 -3.24 -17.04
CA LEU A 150 -7.75 -2.77 -18.18
C LEU A 150 -7.25 -3.99 -18.96
N SER A 151 -7.82 -4.19 -20.15
CA SER A 151 -7.61 -5.37 -20.97
C SER A 151 -6.78 -5.04 -22.20
N ALA A 152 -5.76 -5.84 -22.49
CA ALA A 152 -5.12 -5.82 -23.80
C ALA A 152 -6.03 -6.57 -24.79
N THR A 153 -6.27 -6.02 -25.98
CA THR A 153 -7.26 -6.57 -26.92
C THR A 153 -6.70 -6.81 -28.33
N ALA A 154 -5.58 -6.19 -28.66
CA ALA A 154 -4.86 -6.45 -29.91
C ALA A 154 -3.41 -6.03 -29.79
N ALA A 155 -2.53 -6.66 -30.55
CA ALA A 155 -1.14 -6.26 -30.69
C ALA A 155 -0.67 -6.46 -32.13
N THR A 156 0.21 -5.57 -32.56
CA THR A 156 0.97 -5.73 -33.80
C THR A 156 2.44 -5.45 -33.52
N GLY A 157 3.35 -6.22 -34.11
CA GLY A 157 4.77 -6.09 -33.89
C GLY A 157 5.57 -7.20 -34.59
N PRO A 158 6.91 -7.11 -34.57
CA PRO A 158 7.81 -8.10 -35.18
C PRO A 158 7.91 -9.41 -34.38
N GLY A 159 7.50 -9.42 -33.12
CA GLY A 159 7.49 -10.59 -32.24
C GLY A 159 6.37 -10.48 -31.21
N ASP A 160 6.56 -11.15 -30.07
CA ASP A 160 5.60 -11.16 -28.96
C ASP A 160 5.89 -10.05 -27.96
N ALA A 161 4.82 -9.53 -27.35
CA ALA A 161 4.86 -8.57 -26.26
C ALA A 161 4.19 -9.17 -25.02
N TRP A 162 4.82 -8.98 -23.86
CA TRP A 162 4.38 -9.50 -22.59
C TRP A 162 4.39 -8.40 -21.54
N ALA A 163 3.40 -8.41 -20.66
CA ALA A 163 3.43 -7.69 -19.40
C ALA A 163 3.19 -8.69 -18.27
N TYR A 164 4.01 -8.64 -17.22
CA TYR A 164 3.94 -9.62 -16.15
C TYR A 164 4.48 -9.08 -14.83
N LEU A 165 3.95 -9.63 -13.74
CA LEU A 165 4.47 -9.42 -12.40
C LEU A 165 5.44 -10.56 -12.10
N THR A 166 6.62 -10.21 -11.59
CA THR A 166 7.50 -11.21 -10.97
C THR A 166 7.28 -11.16 -9.47
N GLY A 167 6.73 -12.24 -8.93
CA GLY A 167 6.70 -12.52 -7.51
C GLY A 167 8.12 -12.58 -6.97
N THR A 168 8.27 -12.39 -5.67
CA THR A 168 9.57 -12.34 -5.00
C THR A 168 10.47 -13.53 -5.32
N PHE A 169 9.89 -14.73 -5.36
CA PHE A 169 10.62 -15.97 -5.51
C PHE A 169 10.93 -16.31 -6.96
N GLY A 170 10.68 -15.37 -7.87
CA GLY A 170 10.86 -15.54 -9.30
C GLY A 170 9.70 -16.27 -9.97
N ASP A 171 8.62 -16.57 -9.24
CA ASP A 171 7.35 -16.93 -9.87
C ASP A 171 6.81 -15.73 -10.63
N THR A 172 6.13 -15.99 -11.74
CA THR A 172 5.70 -14.94 -12.66
C THR A 172 4.24 -15.12 -12.96
N THR A 173 3.48 -14.03 -12.85
CA THR A 173 2.09 -13.97 -13.27
C THR A 173 2.02 -13.08 -14.50
N VAL A 174 1.71 -13.68 -15.65
CA VAL A 174 1.47 -12.93 -16.87
C VAL A 174 0.17 -12.16 -16.70
N THR A 175 0.21 -10.87 -17.03
CA THR A 175 -0.95 -9.98 -17.04
C THR A 175 -1.45 -9.77 -18.46
N PHE A 176 -0.54 -9.62 -19.44
CA PHE A 176 -0.85 -9.53 -20.86
C PHE A 176 0.17 -10.39 -21.65
N GLY A 177 -0.29 -11.14 -22.65
CA GLY A 177 0.57 -11.90 -23.54
C GLY A 177 0.05 -11.93 -24.97
N SER A 178 0.81 -11.43 -25.94
CA SER A 178 0.32 -11.38 -27.33
C SER A 178 0.48 -12.70 -28.11
N ALA A 179 1.09 -13.73 -27.53
CA ALA A 179 1.56 -14.91 -28.26
C ALA A 179 0.43 -15.91 -28.60
N ASP A 180 -0.62 -15.95 -27.80
CA ASP A 180 -1.77 -16.85 -27.94
C ASP A 180 -3.09 -16.13 -28.30
N GLY A 181 -3.04 -14.80 -28.44
CA GLY A 181 -4.20 -13.97 -28.77
C GLY A 181 -4.46 -12.98 -27.64
N PHE A 182 -5.70 -12.51 -27.52
CA PHE A 182 -6.14 -11.76 -26.36
C PHE A 182 -7.50 -12.29 -25.92
N ASP A 183 -7.63 -12.57 -24.63
CA ASP A 183 -8.89 -12.98 -24.01
C ASP A 183 -9.10 -12.33 -22.63
N ASP A 184 -10.02 -12.89 -21.83
CA ASP A 184 -10.35 -12.34 -20.52
C ASP A 184 -9.19 -12.47 -19.50
N ASP A 185 -8.24 -13.38 -19.73
CA ASP A 185 -7.05 -13.55 -18.88
C ASP A 185 -6.00 -12.44 -19.13
N ASP A 186 -6.08 -11.74 -20.27
CA ASP A 186 -5.24 -10.56 -20.60
C ASP A 186 -5.80 -9.27 -19.99
N THR A 187 -6.23 -9.33 -18.73
CA THR A 187 -6.84 -8.21 -18.03
C THR A 187 -6.18 -7.93 -16.69
N ALA A 188 -5.68 -6.70 -16.53
CA ALA A 188 -5.32 -6.16 -15.23
C ALA A 188 -6.55 -5.64 -14.50
N VAL A 189 -6.65 -5.91 -13.20
CA VAL A 189 -7.70 -5.37 -12.33
C VAL A 189 -7.07 -4.49 -11.27
N LEU A 190 -7.48 -3.23 -11.23
CA LEU A 190 -7.00 -2.24 -10.27
C LEU A 190 -8.18 -1.70 -9.46
N PRO A 191 -8.03 -1.42 -8.16
CA PRO A 191 -8.94 -0.55 -7.44
C PRO A 191 -9.03 0.82 -8.13
N LEU A 192 -10.02 1.64 -7.78
CA LEU A 192 -10.05 3.04 -8.19
C LEU A 192 -8.89 3.82 -7.57
N ASP A 193 -8.43 4.83 -8.30
CA ASP A 193 -7.32 5.73 -7.92
C ASP A 193 -6.06 5.00 -7.42
N ALA A 194 -5.70 3.94 -8.16
CA ALA A 194 -4.64 3.01 -7.81
C ALA A 194 -3.71 2.79 -8.99
N HIS A 195 -2.47 2.43 -8.71
CA HIS A 195 -1.56 1.99 -9.76
C HIS A 195 -0.67 0.85 -9.29
N THR A 196 -0.05 0.19 -10.27
CA THR A 196 0.81 -0.98 -10.07
C THR A 196 1.97 -0.96 -11.04
N HIS A 197 3.10 -1.52 -10.62
CA HIS A 197 4.29 -1.66 -11.47
C HIS A 197 4.42 -3.08 -11.98
N MET A 198 4.85 -3.22 -13.22
CA MET A 198 5.03 -4.51 -13.86
C MET A 198 6.23 -4.52 -14.80
N SER A 199 6.66 -5.72 -15.16
CA SER A 199 7.70 -5.90 -16.16
C SER A 199 7.06 -5.97 -17.54
N TRP A 200 7.71 -5.37 -18.53
CA TRP A 200 7.34 -5.48 -19.93
C TRP A 200 8.47 -6.17 -20.69
N ALA A 201 8.14 -7.09 -21.58
CA ALA A 201 9.13 -7.81 -22.37
C ALA A 201 8.70 -7.95 -23.83
N PHE A 202 9.67 -7.84 -24.74
CA PHE A 202 9.47 -7.91 -26.18
C PHE A 202 10.51 -8.85 -26.81
N THR A 203 10.07 -9.78 -27.64
CA THR A 203 10.96 -10.86 -28.13
C THR A 203 11.80 -10.47 -29.36
N GLU A 204 11.42 -9.43 -30.09
CA GLU A 204 12.14 -8.97 -31.29
C GLU A 204 12.24 -7.42 -31.32
N PRO A 205 13.27 -6.83 -31.94
CA PRO A 205 13.35 -5.38 -32.10
C PRO A 205 12.40 -4.87 -33.20
N GLY A 206 11.73 -3.74 -32.95
CA GLY A 206 10.91 -3.03 -33.90
C GLY A 206 9.81 -2.21 -33.23
N VAL A 207 8.80 -1.83 -34.01
CA VAL A 207 7.67 -1.03 -33.52
C VAL A 207 6.53 -1.95 -33.14
N TYR A 208 6.09 -1.86 -31.89
CA TYR A 208 4.91 -2.57 -31.40
C TYR A 208 3.77 -1.57 -31.17
N ARG A 209 2.54 -2.00 -31.43
CA ARG A 209 1.33 -1.25 -31.10
C ARG A 209 0.36 -2.18 -30.38
N LEU A 210 0.07 -1.87 -29.12
CA LEU A 210 -0.81 -2.65 -28.26
C LEU A 210 -2.08 -1.85 -28.01
N ARG A 211 -3.24 -2.42 -28.35
CA ARG A 211 -4.56 -1.84 -28.09
C ARG A 211 -5.03 -2.27 -26.71
N PHE A 212 -5.53 -1.32 -25.95
CA PHE A 212 -6.12 -1.52 -24.65
C PHE A 212 -7.55 -0.99 -24.62
N GLU A 213 -8.37 -1.62 -23.79
CA GLU A 213 -9.73 -1.17 -23.46
C GLU A 213 -9.88 -1.19 -21.94
N ALA A 214 -10.52 -0.17 -21.39
CA ALA A 214 -10.84 -0.12 -19.97
C ALA A 214 -12.34 -0.26 -19.74
N ALA A 215 -12.71 -0.87 -18.63
CA ALA A 215 -14.08 -0.91 -18.13
C ALA A 215 -14.10 -0.71 -16.62
N LEU A 216 -15.04 0.11 -16.16
CA LEU A 216 -15.34 0.33 -14.76
C LEU A 216 -16.32 -0.77 -14.32
N GLN A 217 -15.89 -1.58 -13.36
CA GLN A 217 -16.67 -2.63 -12.75
C GLN A 217 -17.18 -2.11 -11.41
N VAL A 218 -18.45 -1.66 -11.39
CA VAL A 218 -19.08 -1.07 -10.20
C VAL A 218 -19.31 -2.15 -9.13
N ASP A 219 -19.94 -3.25 -9.51
CA ASP A 219 -20.20 -4.42 -8.67
C ASP A 219 -19.51 -5.66 -9.27
N ASP A 220 -19.05 -6.63 -8.47
CA ASP A 220 -18.33 -7.81 -8.98
C ASP A 220 -19.12 -8.64 -10.01
N ASP A 221 -20.46 -8.69 -9.88
CA ASP A 221 -21.35 -9.46 -10.76
C ASP A 221 -22.03 -8.58 -11.86
N GLY A 222 -21.77 -7.27 -11.85
CA GLY A 222 -22.38 -6.33 -12.79
C GLY A 222 -21.75 -6.37 -14.20
N PRO A 223 -22.38 -5.77 -15.22
CA PRO A 223 -21.70 -5.52 -16.49
C PRO A 223 -20.67 -4.39 -16.34
N GLY A 224 -19.46 -4.57 -16.87
CA GLY A 224 -18.47 -3.50 -16.91
C GLY A 224 -18.93 -2.32 -17.77
N VAL A 225 -18.76 -1.10 -17.27
CA VAL A 225 -19.06 0.15 -17.98
C VAL A 225 -17.83 0.58 -18.77
N PRO A 226 -17.85 0.60 -20.12
CA PRO A 226 -16.66 0.95 -20.91
C PRO A 226 -16.09 2.35 -20.57
N ARG A 227 -14.78 2.42 -20.33
CA ARG A 227 -14.01 3.62 -19.92
C ARG A 227 -12.93 4.04 -20.90
N GLY A 228 -13.13 3.73 -22.17
CA GLY A 228 -12.25 4.16 -23.25
C GLY A 228 -11.38 3.03 -23.77
N ALA A 229 -10.80 3.31 -24.93
CA ALA A 229 -9.92 2.41 -25.63
C ALA A 229 -8.86 3.23 -26.38
N GLY A 230 -7.70 2.65 -26.59
CA GLY A 230 -6.62 3.32 -27.31
C GLY A 230 -5.44 2.39 -27.54
N THR A 231 -4.44 2.89 -28.25
CA THR A 231 -3.29 2.10 -28.67
C THR A 231 -2.01 2.75 -28.17
N LEU A 232 -1.26 2.03 -27.34
CA LEU A 232 0.07 2.44 -26.90
C LEU A 232 1.12 1.94 -27.89
N THR A 233 2.04 2.82 -28.27
CA THR A 233 3.12 2.49 -29.21
C THR A 233 4.45 2.33 -28.48
N PHE A 234 5.20 1.27 -28.82
CA PHE A 234 6.52 1.00 -28.29
C PHE A 234 7.56 0.99 -29.41
N ALA A 235 8.72 1.60 -29.16
CA ALA A 235 9.89 1.52 -30.02
C ALA A 235 10.94 0.64 -29.34
N VAL A 236 11.03 -0.63 -29.76
CA VAL A 236 11.83 -1.67 -29.12
C VAL A 236 13.15 -1.87 -29.85
N GLY A 237 14.27 -1.51 -29.22
CA GLY A 237 15.60 -1.65 -29.81
C GLY A 237 15.81 -0.85 -31.10
N VAL A 238 14.93 0.09 -31.40
CA VAL A 238 14.93 0.92 -32.60
C VAL A 238 14.69 2.38 -32.24
N ASP A 239 15.08 3.29 -33.14
CA ASP A 239 14.83 4.72 -33.00
C ASP A 239 13.32 5.01 -32.87
N PRO A 240 12.85 5.71 -31.82
CA PRO A 240 11.46 6.10 -31.63
C PRO A 240 10.84 6.84 -32.82
N ALA A 241 11.64 7.57 -33.62
CA ALA A 241 11.15 8.24 -34.84
C ALA A 241 10.59 7.26 -35.89
N ARG A 242 10.95 5.96 -35.81
CA ARG A 242 10.39 4.92 -36.69
C ARG A 242 8.98 4.49 -36.32
N ALA A 243 8.47 4.89 -35.15
CA ALA A 243 7.13 4.58 -34.69
C ALA A 243 6.03 5.18 -35.58
N GLY A 244 6.36 6.22 -36.36
CA GLY A 244 5.41 6.90 -37.25
C GLY A 244 4.30 7.64 -36.49
N VAL A 245 4.63 8.14 -35.29
CA VAL A 245 3.79 9.03 -34.49
C VAL A 245 4.36 10.44 -34.65
N ASP A 246 3.55 11.36 -35.16
CA ASP A 246 3.97 12.74 -35.42
C ASP A 246 4.12 13.51 -34.10
N ASP A 247 5.21 14.29 -33.96
CA ASP A 247 5.53 15.08 -32.76
C ASP A 247 5.44 14.29 -31.43
N ALA A 248 5.78 12.99 -31.50
CA ALA A 248 5.63 12.06 -30.39
C ALA A 248 6.37 12.53 -29.12
N VAL A 249 5.70 12.40 -27.98
CA VAL A 249 6.37 12.46 -26.68
C VAL A 249 7.01 11.10 -26.42
N VAL A 250 8.34 11.08 -26.42
CA VAL A 250 9.11 9.87 -26.13
C VAL A 250 9.25 9.69 -24.62
N VAL A 251 8.84 8.53 -24.13
CA VAL A 251 9.08 8.08 -22.76
C VAL A 251 10.35 7.23 -22.77
N ASP A 252 11.47 7.82 -22.38
CA ASP A 252 12.83 7.26 -22.47
C ASP A 252 13.53 7.10 -21.09
N GLY A 253 12.90 7.57 -20.02
CA GLY A 253 13.32 7.39 -18.64
C GLY A 253 12.17 7.64 -17.67
N GLY A 254 12.48 7.76 -16.37
CA GLY A 254 11.50 8.10 -15.35
C GLY A 254 10.38 7.07 -15.17
N HIS A 255 9.25 7.53 -14.62
CA HIS A 255 8.07 6.71 -14.33
C HIS A 255 6.92 7.10 -15.24
N ALA A 256 6.31 6.11 -15.88
CA ALA A 256 5.12 6.26 -16.67
C ALA A 256 4.07 5.19 -16.31
N ASP A 257 2.80 5.54 -16.33
CA ASP A 257 1.71 4.58 -16.22
C ASP A 257 0.79 4.67 -17.44
N LEU A 258 0.43 3.53 -18.02
CA LEU A 258 -0.76 3.43 -18.86
C LEU A 258 -1.99 3.56 -17.95
N ALA A 259 -2.71 4.66 -18.07
CA ALA A 259 -3.77 5.02 -17.14
C ALA A 259 -5.15 4.98 -17.78
N ALA A 260 -6.10 4.35 -17.10
CA ALA A 260 -7.52 4.43 -17.42
C ALA A 260 -8.18 5.53 -16.57
N ASP A 261 -8.55 6.64 -17.19
CA ASP A 261 -9.30 7.71 -16.55
C ASP A 261 -10.80 7.38 -16.57
N VAL A 262 -11.30 6.95 -15.43
CA VAL A 262 -12.68 6.49 -15.25
C VAL A 262 -13.68 7.63 -15.08
N ASP A 263 -13.25 8.89 -15.12
CA ASP A 263 -14.17 10.02 -15.10
C ASP A 263 -14.31 10.60 -16.51
N THR A 264 -13.19 10.75 -17.23
CA THR A 264 -13.19 11.27 -18.61
C THR A 264 -13.43 10.20 -19.66
N GLY A 265 -13.21 8.91 -19.33
CA GLY A 265 -13.43 7.78 -20.24
C GLY A 265 -12.34 7.67 -21.31
N ARG A 266 -11.11 8.03 -20.95
CA ARG A 266 -9.95 8.03 -21.85
C ARG A 266 -8.85 7.15 -21.28
N LEU A 267 -8.10 6.52 -22.17
CA LEU A 267 -6.79 5.99 -21.84
C LEU A 267 -5.75 7.08 -22.09
N VAL A 268 -4.84 7.27 -21.15
CA VAL A 268 -3.79 8.30 -21.16
C VAL A 268 -2.48 7.70 -20.65
N VAL A 269 -1.37 8.40 -20.84
CA VAL A 269 -0.11 8.09 -20.15
C VAL A 269 0.14 9.16 -19.09
N ARG A 270 0.30 8.73 -17.83
CA ARG A 270 0.80 9.58 -16.75
C ARG A 270 2.31 9.46 -16.72
N TYR A 271 3.04 10.51 -17.08
CA TYR A 271 4.49 10.49 -17.23
C TYR A 271 5.18 11.47 -16.28
N ASP A 272 6.07 10.96 -15.43
CA ASP A 272 6.97 11.72 -14.56
C ASP A 272 8.44 11.44 -14.94
N PRO A 273 9.06 12.31 -15.76
CA PRO A 273 10.45 12.12 -16.19
C PRO A 273 11.48 12.32 -15.06
N ASP A 274 11.13 13.12 -14.04
CA ASP A 274 12.07 13.62 -13.02
C ASP A 274 11.88 12.98 -11.64
N GLY A 275 10.82 12.18 -11.44
CA GLY A 275 10.49 11.54 -10.16
C GLY A 275 10.00 12.52 -9.09
N GLY A 276 9.47 13.68 -9.47
CA GLY A 276 8.94 14.69 -8.56
C GLY A 276 7.53 14.38 -8.05
N GLY A 277 6.92 13.26 -8.46
CA GLY A 277 5.54 12.90 -8.16
C GLY A 277 4.56 13.85 -8.88
N ASP A 278 3.43 14.15 -8.24
CA ASP A 278 2.37 14.98 -8.84
C ASP A 278 2.81 16.38 -9.28
N HIS A 279 3.92 16.89 -8.74
CA HIS A 279 4.45 18.20 -9.10
C HIS A 279 5.16 18.24 -10.47
N SER A 280 5.62 17.09 -10.98
CA SER A 280 6.28 16.98 -12.29
C SER A 280 5.54 16.07 -13.26
N GLN A 281 4.57 15.28 -12.78
CA GLN A 281 3.80 14.35 -13.59
C GLN A 281 2.91 15.06 -14.61
N ARG A 282 2.90 14.55 -15.84
CA ARG A 282 2.11 15.06 -16.96
C ARG A 282 1.13 14.00 -17.43
N THR A 283 -0.07 14.42 -17.82
CA THR A 283 -1.04 13.55 -18.50
C THR A 283 -0.93 13.78 -20.01
N LEU A 284 -0.64 12.71 -20.75
CA LEU A 284 -0.44 12.73 -22.19
C LEU A 284 -1.52 11.87 -22.88
N PRO A 285 -2.10 12.32 -24.01
CA PRO A 285 -2.94 11.46 -24.83
C PRO A 285 -2.18 10.20 -25.24
N LEU A 286 -2.85 9.05 -25.21
CA LEU A 286 -2.19 7.76 -25.44
C LEU A 286 -1.58 7.66 -26.85
N GLU A 287 -2.26 8.23 -27.83
CA GLU A 287 -1.88 8.25 -29.24
C GLU A 287 -0.62 9.10 -29.54
N ASP A 288 -0.31 10.07 -28.68
CA ASP A 288 0.83 10.98 -28.86
C ASP A 288 2.13 10.43 -28.24
N VAL A 289 2.07 9.27 -27.59
CA VAL A 289 3.17 8.71 -26.80
C VAL A 289 3.84 7.53 -27.51
N VAL A 290 5.17 7.54 -27.47
CA VAL A 290 6.01 6.40 -27.84
C VAL A 290 6.86 6.02 -26.64
N VAL A 291 6.69 4.79 -26.14
CA VAL A 291 7.54 4.24 -25.08
C VAL A 291 8.81 3.66 -25.70
N GLU A 292 9.97 4.20 -25.34
CA GLU A 292 11.25 3.65 -25.78
C GLU A 292 11.63 2.45 -24.92
N VAL A 293 11.91 1.32 -25.57
CA VAL A 293 12.57 0.17 -24.95
C VAL A 293 13.99 0.11 -25.53
N PRO A 294 14.98 0.76 -24.89
CA PRO A 294 16.27 1.00 -25.51
C PRO A 294 17.07 -0.30 -25.68
N THR A 295 18.08 -0.32 -26.55
CA THR A 295 18.91 -1.52 -26.75
C THR A 295 19.61 -2.02 -25.48
N LYS A 296 19.86 -1.13 -24.52
CA LYS A 296 20.41 -1.50 -23.20
C LYS A 296 19.43 -2.30 -22.31
N ALA A 297 18.14 -2.32 -22.64
CA ALA A 297 17.15 -3.20 -22.03
C ALA A 297 17.22 -4.64 -22.60
N LEU A 298 18.07 -4.90 -23.60
CA LEU A 298 18.31 -6.25 -24.10
C LEU A 298 19.01 -7.10 -23.03
N SER A 299 18.39 -8.22 -22.70
CA SER A 299 18.87 -9.21 -21.76
C SER A 299 18.69 -10.61 -22.36
N GLU A 300 19.21 -11.64 -21.70
CA GLU A 300 18.94 -13.03 -22.08
C GLU A 300 17.82 -13.61 -21.22
N VAL A 301 16.91 -14.37 -21.84
CA VAL A 301 15.87 -15.12 -21.13
C VAL A 301 16.52 -16.07 -20.13
N PRO A 302 16.19 -15.99 -18.82
CA PRO A 302 16.75 -16.87 -17.81
C PRO A 302 16.36 -18.34 -18.01
N ALA A 303 17.13 -19.25 -17.40
CA ALA A 303 16.86 -20.70 -17.47
C ALA A 303 15.66 -21.14 -16.60
N GLU A 304 15.17 -20.25 -15.74
CA GLU A 304 14.05 -20.51 -14.85
C GLU A 304 12.79 -20.92 -15.63
N ARG A 305 12.01 -21.84 -15.05
CA ARG A 305 10.79 -22.33 -15.71
C ARG A 305 9.71 -21.26 -15.80
N SER A 306 9.63 -20.37 -14.81
CA SER A 306 8.64 -19.29 -14.74
C SER A 306 8.74 -18.35 -15.95
N LEU A 307 9.95 -18.04 -16.42
CA LEU A 307 10.18 -17.10 -17.53
C LEU A 307 10.20 -17.75 -18.93
N ARG A 308 9.86 -19.03 -19.06
CA ARG A 308 9.89 -19.72 -20.36
C ARG A 308 8.88 -19.22 -21.38
N PHE A 309 7.84 -18.49 -20.93
CA PHE A 309 6.91 -17.83 -21.85
C PHE A 309 7.59 -16.74 -22.67
N LEU A 310 8.71 -16.17 -22.19
CA LEU A 310 9.51 -15.19 -22.94
C LEU A 310 10.36 -15.80 -24.06
N GLY A 311 10.56 -17.13 -24.06
CA GLY A 311 11.36 -17.80 -25.05
C GLY A 311 12.28 -18.89 -24.48
N ARG A 312 13.28 -19.28 -25.26
CA ARG A 312 14.25 -20.30 -24.85
C ARG A 312 15.32 -19.66 -23.98
N PRO A 313 15.81 -20.34 -22.93
CA PRO A 313 16.92 -19.82 -22.14
C PRO A 313 18.12 -19.41 -23.01
N GLY A 314 18.66 -18.23 -22.76
CA GLY A 314 19.78 -17.66 -23.52
C GLY A 314 19.40 -16.92 -24.82
N THR A 315 18.11 -16.87 -25.20
CA THR A 315 17.69 -16.00 -26.31
C THR A 315 17.54 -14.56 -25.84
N GLY A 316 17.78 -13.60 -26.72
CA GLY A 316 17.62 -12.18 -26.41
C GLY A 316 16.15 -11.80 -26.17
N VAL A 317 15.91 -10.92 -25.19
CA VAL A 317 14.61 -10.29 -24.90
C VAL A 317 14.84 -8.85 -24.44
N TYR A 318 14.04 -7.91 -24.96
CA TYR A 318 14.08 -6.51 -24.52
C TYR A 318 13.13 -6.34 -23.36
N GLN A 319 13.64 -6.00 -22.17
CA GLN A 319 12.85 -5.97 -20.94
C GLN A 319 12.91 -4.61 -20.25
N LEU A 320 11.75 -4.03 -19.97
CA LEU A 320 11.60 -2.99 -18.97
C LEU A 320 11.29 -3.66 -17.62
N PRO A 321 12.17 -3.53 -16.61
CA PRO A 321 11.97 -4.19 -15.34
C PRO A 321 10.88 -3.50 -14.52
N GLN A 322 10.11 -4.29 -13.77
CA GLN A 322 9.27 -3.75 -12.70
C GLN A 322 10.12 -3.04 -11.65
N ALA A 323 9.63 -1.92 -11.15
CA ALA A 323 10.28 -1.12 -10.11
C ALA A 323 10.41 -1.87 -8.77
N VAL A 324 9.37 -2.62 -8.42
CA VAL A 324 9.22 -3.33 -7.14
C VAL A 324 8.84 -4.78 -7.45
N LEU A 325 9.48 -5.74 -6.76
CA LEU A 325 9.11 -7.16 -6.89
C LEU A 325 7.84 -7.48 -6.09
N GLY A 326 7.03 -8.40 -6.63
CA GLY A 326 5.72 -8.78 -6.09
C GLY A 326 4.57 -7.90 -6.59
N LYS A 327 3.33 -8.35 -6.36
CA LYS A 327 2.12 -7.56 -6.64
C LYS A 327 2.12 -6.35 -5.71
N HIS A 328 2.31 -5.15 -6.25
CA HIS A 328 2.39 -3.92 -5.48
C HIS A 328 1.40 -2.92 -6.06
N VAL A 329 0.25 -2.78 -5.42
CA VAL A 329 -0.78 -1.80 -5.77
C VAL A 329 -0.79 -0.77 -4.65
N HIS A 330 -0.66 0.51 -4.99
CA HIS A 330 -0.75 1.59 -4.02
C HIS A 330 -1.46 2.81 -4.61
N GLY A 331 -1.84 3.72 -3.72
CA GLY A 331 -2.49 4.98 -4.08
C GLY A 331 -1.46 6.11 -4.20
N GLU A 332 -1.96 7.35 -4.22
CA GLU A 332 -1.11 8.54 -4.29
C GLU A 332 -0.48 8.91 -2.93
N ILE A 333 -0.97 8.35 -1.82
CA ILE A 333 -0.60 8.74 -0.45
C ILE A 333 -0.08 7.53 0.33
N ASP A 334 0.98 7.72 1.13
CA ASP A 334 1.47 6.70 2.06
C ASP A 334 0.37 6.45 3.12
N PRO A 335 -0.13 5.20 3.28
CA PRO A 335 -1.25 4.92 4.17
C PRO A 335 -0.92 4.99 5.67
N HIS A 336 0.36 5.03 6.07
CA HIS A 336 0.79 4.82 7.46
C HIS A 336 0.75 6.08 8.34
N LEU A 337 -0.30 6.88 8.21
CA LEU A 337 -0.43 8.22 8.80
C LEU A 337 -0.32 8.21 10.33
N TRP A 338 -0.74 7.13 10.99
CA TRP A 338 -0.82 7.04 12.46
C TRP A 338 0.54 7.10 13.15
N HIS A 339 1.63 6.95 12.41
CA HIS A 339 2.96 7.13 12.94
C HIS A 339 3.28 8.59 13.31
N ASP A 340 2.55 9.56 12.78
CA ASP A 340 2.47 10.91 13.36
C ASP A 340 1.30 10.97 14.35
N VAL A 341 1.61 11.30 15.61
CA VAL A 341 0.59 11.42 16.66
C VAL A 341 -0.39 12.56 16.36
N ARG A 342 0.04 13.61 15.65
CA ARG A 342 -0.84 14.71 15.22
C ARG A 342 -1.87 14.26 14.19
N ASN A 343 -1.50 13.37 13.27
CA ASN A 343 -2.46 12.75 12.36
C ASN A 343 -3.49 11.89 13.12
N VAL A 344 -3.07 11.19 14.19
CA VAL A 344 -4.02 10.47 15.05
C VAL A 344 -4.94 11.41 15.83
N MET A 345 -4.49 12.61 16.21
CA MET A 345 -5.38 13.62 16.78
C MET A 345 -6.47 14.04 15.78
N ALA A 346 -6.14 14.17 14.51
CA ALA A 346 -7.10 14.43 13.44
C ALA A 346 -8.08 13.25 13.25
N TYR A 347 -7.60 12.00 13.27
CA TYR A 347 -8.45 10.80 13.22
C TYR A 347 -9.46 10.79 14.38
N VAL A 348 -9.01 11.07 15.60
CA VAL A 348 -9.84 11.09 16.81
C VAL A 348 -10.92 12.18 16.75
N GLN A 349 -10.64 13.33 16.14
CA GLN A 349 -11.64 14.39 15.94
C GLN A 349 -12.68 14.01 14.89
N LEU A 350 -12.27 13.37 13.80
CA LEU A 350 -13.18 12.86 12.79
C LEU A 350 -14.09 11.76 13.36
N VAL A 351 -13.51 10.79 14.07
CA VAL A 351 -14.28 9.73 14.76
C VAL A 351 -15.29 10.32 15.74
N ARG A 352 -14.90 11.33 16.52
CA ARG A 352 -15.82 12.03 17.43
C ARG A 352 -17.03 12.59 16.70
N ASP A 353 -16.81 13.31 15.61
CA ASP A 353 -17.90 13.99 14.90
C ASP A 353 -18.80 12.97 14.22
N THR A 354 -18.25 11.90 13.64
CA THR A 354 -19.04 10.78 13.12
C THR A 354 -19.89 10.11 14.22
N LEU A 355 -19.32 9.83 15.40
CA LEU A 355 -20.09 9.22 16.49
C LEU A 355 -21.16 10.17 17.07
N VAL A 356 -20.92 11.48 17.07
CA VAL A 356 -21.92 12.49 17.45
C VAL A 356 -23.08 12.50 16.46
N ASP A 357 -22.80 12.34 15.17
CA ASP A 357 -23.84 12.31 14.13
C ASP A 357 -24.70 11.03 14.23
N VAL A 358 -24.07 9.88 14.50
CA VAL A 358 -24.76 8.58 14.66
C VAL A 358 -25.53 8.49 15.98
N ASP A 359 -24.95 8.98 17.08
CA ASP A 359 -25.58 8.99 18.42
C ASP A 359 -25.53 10.40 19.05
N PRO A 360 -26.46 11.30 18.67
CA PRO A 360 -26.53 12.65 19.22
C PRO A 360 -26.73 12.69 20.74
N ALA A 361 -27.38 11.67 21.32
CA ALA A 361 -27.57 11.57 22.77
C ALA A 361 -26.25 11.34 23.51
N GLY A 362 -25.26 10.71 22.87
CA GLY A 362 -23.91 10.51 23.39
C GLY A 362 -22.97 11.70 23.22
N ALA A 363 -23.38 12.77 22.53
CA ALA A 363 -22.48 13.82 22.07
C ALA A 363 -21.63 14.48 23.17
N SER A 364 -22.19 14.69 24.36
CA SER A 364 -21.46 15.27 25.49
C SER A 364 -20.35 14.33 25.99
N VAL A 365 -20.61 13.02 26.00
CA VAL A 365 -19.66 11.98 26.38
C VAL A 365 -18.54 11.90 25.36
N TYR A 366 -18.85 11.80 24.06
CA TYR A 366 -17.84 11.73 23.00
C TYR A 366 -16.92 12.95 23.01
N ARG A 367 -17.47 14.16 23.10
CA ARG A 367 -16.67 15.39 23.19
C ARG A 367 -15.78 15.43 24.42
N ALA A 368 -16.28 14.99 25.58
CA ALA A 368 -15.49 14.97 26.81
C ALA A 368 -14.32 13.97 26.72
N ARG A 369 -14.60 12.75 26.25
CA ARG A 369 -13.59 11.69 26.08
C ARG A 369 -12.55 12.07 25.03
N THR A 370 -12.96 12.61 23.88
CA THR A 370 -12.04 13.14 22.87
C THR A 370 -11.13 14.20 23.45
N ARG A 371 -11.66 15.18 24.18
CA ARG A 371 -10.84 16.24 24.78
C ARG A 371 -9.80 15.65 25.73
N ASP A 372 -10.16 14.61 26.48
CA ASP A 372 -9.25 13.96 27.44
C ASP A 372 -8.18 13.12 26.71
N TYR A 373 -8.57 12.39 25.67
CA TYR A 373 -7.64 11.61 24.86
C TYR A 373 -6.70 12.47 24.03
N LEU A 374 -7.15 13.61 23.48
CA LEU A 374 -6.29 14.58 22.80
C LEU A 374 -5.17 15.09 23.73
N ARG A 375 -5.46 15.32 25.03
CA ARG A 375 -4.43 15.69 26.01
C ARG A 375 -3.45 14.55 26.30
N GLU A 376 -3.87 13.30 26.17
CA GLU A 376 -2.96 12.15 26.24
C GLU A 376 -2.07 12.07 24.98
N LEU A 377 -2.66 12.24 23.79
CA LEU A 377 -1.93 12.27 22.52
C LEU A 377 -0.87 13.38 22.49
N ASP A 378 -1.18 14.59 22.96
CA ASP A 378 -0.18 15.66 23.10
C ASP A 378 1.03 15.23 23.97
N ARG A 379 0.77 14.50 25.06
CA ARG A 379 1.84 13.99 25.94
C ARG A 379 2.63 12.88 25.27
N LEU A 380 1.99 12.04 24.46
CA LEU A 380 2.61 10.97 23.69
C LEU A 380 3.52 11.55 22.59
N ASP A 381 3.04 12.53 21.82
CA ASP A 381 3.82 13.27 20.82
C ASP A 381 5.07 13.88 21.49
N ALA A 382 4.89 14.60 22.60
CA ALA A 382 6.01 15.18 23.34
C ALA A 382 6.98 14.12 23.89
N THR A 383 6.49 12.93 24.24
CA THR A 383 7.32 11.81 24.69
C THR A 383 8.17 11.25 23.56
N MET A 384 7.58 11.02 22.38
CA MET A 384 8.32 10.57 21.20
C MET A 384 9.35 11.62 20.76
N ARG A 385 8.98 12.91 20.71
CA ARG A 385 9.93 14.01 20.40
C ARG A 385 11.13 14.04 21.35
N ARG A 386 10.91 13.90 22.66
CA ARG A 386 12.01 13.85 23.64
C ARG A 386 12.87 12.60 23.46
N ALA A 387 12.25 11.45 23.25
CA ALA A 387 12.96 10.18 23.02
C ALA A 387 13.87 10.27 21.79
N VAL A 388 13.32 10.63 20.63
CA VAL A 388 14.11 10.79 19.39
C VAL A 388 15.13 11.93 19.50
N GLY A 389 14.75 13.03 20.15
CA GLY A 389 15.64 14.17 20.40
C GLY A 389 16.90 13.82 21.20
N SER A 390 16.83 12.80 22.07
CA SER A 390 17.98 12.29 22.83
C SER A 390 18.97 11.47 22.01
N ILE A 391 18.56 10.98 20.83
CA ILE A 391 19.41 10.21 19.92
C ILE A 391 20.26 11.21 19.10
N PRO A 392 21.59 11.02 18.98
CA PRO A 392 22.43 11.86 18.12
C PRO A 392 21.92 11.87 16.67
N ALA A 393 21.91 13.02 16.01
CA ALA A 393 21.36 13.16 14.65
C ALA A 393 21.97 12.18 13.64
N SER A 394 23.27 11.89 13.75
CA SER A 394 23.99 10.91 12.92
C SER A 394 23.56 9.46 13.13
N ARG A 395 22.77 9.15 14.16
CA ARG A 395 22.28 7.80 14.47
C ARG A 395 20.77 7.66 14.26
N ARG A 396 20.10 8.69 13.75
CA ARG A 396 18.64 8.72 13.53
C ARG A 396 18.24 8.04 12.21
N HIS A 397 18.86 6.91 11.91
CA HIS A 397 18.60 6.13 10.71
C HIS A 397 17.68 4.95 11.04
N LEU A 398 16.63 4.79 10.24
CA LEU A 398 15.74 3.63 10.30
C LEU A 398 16.06 2.69 9.15
N VAL A 399 16.26 1.42 9.47
CA VAL A 399 16.25 0.31 8.52
C VAL A 399 15.16 -0.66 8.98
N THR A 400 14.09 -0.83 8.21
CA THR A 400 12.84 -1.48 8.65
C THR A 400 12.49 -2.72 7.84
N SER A 401 11.46 -3.47 8.28
CA SER A 401 10.86 -4.56 7.50
C SER A 401 10.25 -4.05 6.20
N HIS A 402 9.37 -3.06 6.26
CA HIS A 402 8.80 -2.46 5.08
C HIS A 402 8.73 -0.92 5.13
N ASP A 403 8.30 -0.30 4.04
CA ASP A 403 8.24 1.16 3.89
C ASP A 403 7.02 1.77 4.58
N ALA A 404 6.97 1.67 5.91
CA ALA A 404 5.82 2.08 6.73
C ALA A 404 6.06 3.37 7.53
N PHE A 405 7.31 3.80 7.68
CA PHE A 405 7.71 4.72 8.76
C PHE A 405 8.00 6.14 8.27
N GLY A 406 7.53 6.52 7.08
CA GLY A 406 7.69 7.86 6.51
C GLY A 406 7.17 8.97 7.42
N TYR A 407 5.95 8.83 7.95
CA TYR A 407 5.36 9.78 8.89
C TYR A 407 6.12 9.87 10.22
N LEU A 408 6.59 8.74 10.75
CA LEU A 408 7.44 8.73 11.95
C LEU A 408 8.71 9.53 11.72
N ALA A 409 9.36 9.30 10.57
CA ALA A 409 10.60 9.95 10.21
C ALA A 409 10.44 11.46 10.04
N LYS A 410 9.41 11.88 9.29
CA LYS A 410 9.08 13.30 9.07
C LYS A 410 8.75 14.00 10.39
N ALA A 411 7.86 13.43 11.21
CA ALA A 411 7.33 14.09 12.40
C ALA A 411 8.39 14.29 13.51
N TYR A 412 9.34 13.36 13.64
CA TYR A 412 10.29 13.33 14.75
C TYR A 412 11.77 13.51 14.34
N GLY A 413 12.05 13.68 13.05
CA GLY A 413 13.41 13.94 12.54
C GLY A 413 14.29 12.70 12.49
N LEU A 414 13.74 11.57 12.04
CA LEU A 414 14.49 10.37 11.64
C LEU A 414 14.66 10.33 10.12
N LYS A 415 15.50 9.42 9.62
CA LYS A 415 15.71 9.16 8.21
C LYS A 415 15.50 7.69 7.90
N VAL A 416 14.47 7.36 7.12
CA VAL A 416 14.33 6.01 6.54
C VAL A 416 15.47 5.85 5.53
N SER A 417 16.38 4.92 5.82
CA SER A 417 17.62 4.73 5.07
C SER A 417 17.65 3.39 4.32
N GLY A 418 16.66 2.53 4.57
CA GLY A 418 16.39 1.33 3.81
C GLY A 418 15.22 0.54 4.43
N PHE A 419 14.64 -0.36 3.65
CA PHE A 419 13.66 -1.34 4.11
C PHE A 419 13.88 -2.64 3.33
N VAL A 420 13.26 -3.73 3.78
CA VAL A 420 13.45 -5.06 3.16
C VAL A 420 12.55 -5.23 1.95
N THR A 421 11.29 -4.83 2.06
CA THR A 421 10.30 -4.83 0.96
C THR A 421 9.46 -3.55 1.02
N PRO A 422 8.91 -3.02 -0.08
CA PRO A 422 7.94 -1.92 0.00
C PRO A 422 6.68 -2.32 0.76
N HIS A 423 6.26 -3.58 0.63
CA HIS A 423 5.02 -4.10 1.18
C HIS A 423 5.26 -5.35 2.03
N PRO A 424 4.64 -5.49 3.21
CA PRO A 424 4.96 -6.54 4.18
C PRO A 424 4.42 -7.93 3.80
N GLY A 425 3.34 -7.98 3.01
CA GLY A 425 2.78 -9.22 2.45
C GLY A 425 3.63 -9.89 1.35
N ILE A 426 4.76 -9.29 0.99
CA ILE A 426 5.66 -9.74 -0.08
C ILE A 426 6.95 -10.23 0.58
N GLU A 427 7.45 -11.41 0.21
CA GLU A 427 8.75 -11.86 0.69
C GLU A 427 9.87 -11.04 0.03
N PRO A 428 11.12 -10.93 0.55
CA PRO A 428 12.20 -10.25 -0.17
C PRO A 428 13.06 -11.14 -1.07
N SER A 429 13.54 -10.61 -2.21
CA SER A 429 14.39 -11.36 -3.14
C SER A 429 15.85 -11.45 -2.67
N LEU A 430 16.64 -12.31 -3.32
CA LEU A 430 18.10 -12.37 -3.07
C LEU A 430 18.81 -11.04 -3.42
N ALA A 431 18.31 -10.31 -4.40
CA ALA A 431 18.86 -9.00 -4.77
C ALA A 431 18.56 -7.96 -3.68
N ASP A 432 17.33 -7.96 -3.14
CA ASP A 432 16.93 -7.08 -2.04
C ASP A 432 17.70 -7.41 -0.77
N ARG A 433 17.88 -8.70 -0.47
CA ARG A 433 18.72 -9.18 0.64
C ARG A 433 20.16 -8.67 0.52
N ARG A 434 20.76 -8.72 -0.67
CA ARG A 434 22.11 -8.18 -0.93
C ARG A 434 22.18 -6.65 -0.87
N ARG A 435 21.13 -5.96 -1.32
CA ARG A 435 21.02 -4.50 -1.23
C ARG A 435 20.93 -4.07 0.23
N LEU A 436 20.04 -4.69 0.99
CA LEU A 436 19.88 -4.49 2.42
C LEU A 436 21.17 -4.76 3.20
N ALA A 437 21.86 -5.86 2.90
CA ALA A 437 23.15 -6.17 3.53
C ALA A 437 24.20 -5.07 3.28
N ARG A 438 24.29 -4.55 2.05
CA ARG A 438 25.15 -3.42 1.72
C ARG A 438 24.73 -2.14 2.43
N THR A 439 23.44 -1.81 2.43
CA THR A 439 22.90 -0.64 3.14
C THR A 439 23.25 -0.70 4.63
N ILE A 440 23.09 -1.86 5.27
CA ILE A 440 23.43 -2.05 6.69
C ILE A 440 24.93 -1.87 6.94
N ALA A 441 25.78 -2.43 6.07
CA ALA A 441 27.23 -2.32 6.18
C ALA A 441 27.74 -0.89 5.94
N ASP A 442 27.23 -0.20 4.91
CA ASP A 442 27.70 1.13 4.50
C ASP A 442 27.27 2.23 5.48
N LEU A 443 26.09 2.09 6.09
CA LEU A 443 25.56 3.08 7.03
C LEU A 443 26.08 2.91 8.46
N ASP A 444 26.72 1.78 8.78
CA ASP A 444 27.17 1.42 10.13
C ASP A 444 26.06 1.61 11.18
N VAL A 445 24.85 1.14 10.85
CA VAL A 445 23.67 1.32 11.71
C VAL A 445 23.78 0.44 12.97
N PRO A 446 23.47 0.98 14.16
CA PRO A 446 23.58 0.21 15.40
C PRO A 446 22.46 -0.83 15.56
N ALA A 447 21.35 -0.67 14.82
CA ALA A 447 20.22 -1.57 14.86
C ALA A 447 19.39 -1.49 13.56
N VAL A 448 18.69 -2.58 13.28
CA VAL A 448 17.57 -2.64 12.35
C VAL A 448 16.26 -2.88 13.12
N PHE A 449 15.14 -2.54 12.52
CA PHE A 449 13.83 -2.59 13.16
C PHE A 449 12.90 -3.58 12.46
N LEU A 450 12.32 -4.47 13.25
CA LEU A 450 11.41 -5.50 12.77
C LEU A 450 10.06 -5.39 13.45
N GLU A 451 9.02 -5.40 12.65
CA GLU A 451 7.65 -5.39 13.13
C GLU A 451 7.26 -6.72 13.77
N PRO A 452 6.68 -6.72 14.99
CA PRO A 452 6.36 -7.95 15.71
C PRO A 452 5.45 -8.93 14.96
N ASN A 453 4.41 -8.44 14.28
CA ASN A 453 3.50 -9.24 13.45
C ASN A 453 4.22 -9.90 12.27
N LEU A 454 5.30 -9.30 11.78
CA LEU A 454 6.06 -9.82 10.65
C LEU A 454 7.20 -10.76 11.06
N ARG A 455 7.53 -10.90 12.35
CA ARG A 455 8.68 -11.73 12.79
C ARG A 455 8.64 -13.18 12.32
N ALA A 456 7.45 -13.78 12.26
CA ALA A 456 7.29 -15.15 11.81
C ALA A 456 7.48 -15.30 10.29
N ARG A 457 7.33 -14.20 9.54
CA ARG A 457 7.36 -14.17 8.07
C ARG A 457 8.62 -13.49 7.51
N SER A 458 9.29 -12.63 8.29
CA SER A 458 10.49 -11.90 7.89
C SER A 458 11.75 -12.52 8.49
N SER A 459 12.20 -13.64 7.90
CA SER A 459 13.49 -14.26 8.22
C SER A 459 14.67 -13.44 7.67
N THR A 460 14.47 -12.81 6.51
CA THR A 460 15.54 -12.13 5.77
C THR A 460 16.17 -10.96 6.53
N LEU A 461 15.39 -10.07 7.14
CA LEU A 461 15.96 -8.95 7.92
C LEU A 461 16.77 -9.47 9.12
N VAL A 462 16.24 -10.49 9.80
CA VAL A 462 16.88 -11.09 10.97
C VAL A 462 18.18 -11.77 10.58
N ASP A 463 18.18 -12.55 9.50
CA ASP A 463 19.35 -13.25 9.02
C ASP A 463 20.45 -12.28 8.57
N VAL A 464 20.10 -11.27 7.76
CA VAL A 464 21.06 -10.26 7.29
C VAL A 464 21.63 -9.47 8.46
N ALA A 465 20.79 -9.04 9.41
CA ALA A 465 21.27 -8.34 10.60
C ALA A 465 22.22 -9.22 11.42
N ARG A 466 21.92 -10.50 11.57
CA ARG A 466 22.79 -11.46 12.26
C ARG A 466 24.13 -11.65 11.54
N GLU A 467 24.11 -11.77 10.21
CA GLU A 467 25.32 -11.87 9.37
C GLU A 467 26.20 -10.62 9.48
N GLN A 468 25.59 -9.43 9.61
CA GLN A 468 26.28 -8.15 9.77
C GLN A 468 26.55 -7.76 11.24
N HIS A 469 26.25 -8.64 12.21
CA HIS A 469 26.37 -8.37 13.65
C HIS A 469 25.61 -7.13 14.14
N VAL A 470 24.48 -6.80 13.51
CA VAL A 470 23.60 -5.69 13.86
C VAL A 470 22.43 -6.15 14.72
N LYS A 471 22.05 -5.33 15.72
CA LYS A 471 20.94 -5.63 16.64
C LYS A 471 19.61 -5.55 15.90
N VAL A 472 18.73 -6.54 16.11
CA VAL A 472 17.33 -6.47 15.66
C VAL A 472 16.46 -5.97 16.81
N CYS A 473 15.73 -4.88 16.58
CA CYS A 473 14.87 -4.25 17.57
C CYS A 473 13.41 -4.25 17.15
N PRO A 474 12.46 -4.42 18.08
CA PRO A 474 11.04 -4.35 17.75
C PRO A 474 10.62 -2.91 17.43
N LEU A 475 9.83 -2.72 16.40
CA LEU A 475 9.16 -1.45 16.12
C LEU A 475 7.75 -1.76 15.62
N TYR A 476 6.72 -1.34 16.33
CA TYR A 476 5.33 -1.63 15.94
C TYR A 476 4.90 -0.70 14.80
N GLY A 477 4.43 -1.28 13.70
CA GLY A 477 3.86 -0.63 12.53
C GLY A 477 2.34 -0.74 12.52
N ASP A 478 1.84 -1.75 11.80
CA ASP A 478 0.44 -1.88 11.38
C ASP A 478 -0.49 -2.58 12.36
N ALA A 479 0.07 -3.38 13.27
CA ALA A 479 -0.71 -4.31 14.09
C ALA A 479 -0.36 -4.25 15.58
N PHE A 480 -1.39 -4.42 16.41
CA PHE A 480 -1.25 -4.73 17.82
C PHE A 480 -0.91 -6.20 18.05
N ASP A 481 -0.54 -6.56 19.28
CA ASP A 481 -0.35 -7.94 19.70
C ASP A 481 -0.79 -8.16 21.16
N ALA A 482 -0.46 -9.31 21.73
CA ALA A 482 -0.81 -9.63 23.11
C ALA A 482 -0.14 -8.71 24.15
N THR A 483 0.90 -7.95 23.80
CA THR A 483 1.68 -7.08 24.70
C THR A 483 1.40 -5.58 24.50
N VAL A 484 1.23 -5.16 23.24
CA VAL A 484 0.89 -3.78 22.86
C VAL A 484 -0.51 -3.82 22.25
N ARG A 485 -1.49 -3.31 23.01
CA ARG A 485 -2.93 -3.44 22.71
C ARG A 485 -3.65 -2.12 22.50
N SER A 486 -2.91 -1.01 22.51
CA SER A 486 -3.44 0.33 22.34
C SER A 486 -2.41 1.21 21.64
N TYR A 487 -2.90 2.26 20.97
CA TYR A 487 -2.06 3.23 20.28
C TYR A 487 -1.09 3.92 21.25
N ALA A 488 -1.56 4.25 22.46
CA ALA A 488 -0.72 4.84 23.50
C ALA A 488 0.42 3.90 23.93
N GLN A 489 0.19 2.59 24.00
CA GLN A 489 1.24 1.61 24.28
C GLN A 489 2.21 1.48 23.09
N LEU A 490 1.71 1.51 21.86
CA LEU A 490 2.51 1.47 20.64
C LEU A 490 3.51 2.63 20.60
N VAL A 491 3.04 3.87 20.77
CA VAL A 491 3.91 5.06 20.76
C VAL A 491 4.97 4.98 21.86
N ARG A 492 4.57 4.60 23.09
CA ARG A 492 5.50 4.45 24.22
C ARG A 492 6.52 3.33 23.99
N HIS A 493 6.12 2.23 23.37
CA HIS A 493 7.02 1.13 23.03
C HIS A 493 8.04 1.59 22.00
N ASN A 494 7.57 2.16 20.88
CA ASN A 494 8.43 2.60 19.79
C ASN A 494 9.43 3.66 20.27
N ALA A 495 9.00 4.63 21.08
CA ALA A 495 9.89 5.63 21.68
C ALA A 495 11.02 4.99 22.50
N ARG A 496 10.71 3.98 23.33
CA ARG A 496 11.72 3.25 24.11
C ARG A 496 12.65 2.43 23.22
N SER A 497 12.10 1.71 22.24
CA SER A 497 12.87 0.87 21.33
C SER A 497 13.88 1.71 20.52
N LEU A 498 13.44 2.84 19.97
CA LEU A 498 14.30 3.77 19.23
C LEU A 498 15.47 4.25 20.10
N VAL A 499 15.21 4.69 21.34
CA VAL A 499 16.29 5.12 22.26
C VAL A 499 17.22 3.95 22.59
N GLN A 500 16.70 2.80 22.99
CA GLN A 500 17.51 1.64 23.39
C GLN A 500 18.37 1.07 22.26
N CYS A 501 17.99 1.31 21.00
CA CYS A 501 18.65 0.71 19.85
C CYS A 501 19.50 1.69 19.06
N LEU A 502 19.16 2.98 19.08
CA LEU A 502 19.91 4.01 18.35
C LEU A 502 20.76 4.90 19.26
N ALA A 503 20.45 5.06 20.55
CA ALA A 503 21.31 5.83 21.43
C ALA A 503 22.65 5.11 21.70
N PRO A 504 23.75 5.85 21.88
CA PRO A 504 25.00 5.27 22.37
C PRO A 504 24.73 4.55 23.69
N GLN A 505 25.23 3.31 23.83
CA GLN A 505 25.28 2.68 25.13
C GLN A 505 26.43 3.33 25.89
N GLU A 506 26.18 3.92 27.06
CA GLU A 506 27.27 4.25 27.97
C GLU A 506 27.94 2.92 28.35
N ASN A 507 29.22 2.76 28.01
CA ASN A 507 29.99 1.64 28.53
C ASN A 507 30.04 1.80 30.05
N PRO A 508 29.63 0.79 30.84
CA PRO A 508 29.68 0.84 32.30
C PRO A 508 31.11 1.01 32.84
#